data_AF-M0CVD0-F1
#
_entry.id   AF-M0CVD0-F1
#
_cell.length_a   1.000
_cell.length_b   1.000
_cell.length_c   1.000
_cell.angle_alpha   90.00
_cell.angle_beta   90.00
_cell.angle_gamma   90.00
#
_symmetry.space_group_name_H-M   'P 1'
#
loop_
_entity.id
_entity.type
_entity.pdbx_description
1 polymer ?
#
loop_
_entity_poly.entity_id
_entity_poly.type
_entity_poly.pdbx_seq_one_letter_code
_entity_poly.pdbx_strand_id
1 'polypeptide(L)'
;MPLIDDEGNLFGVVNVIDALAVCLVIAVLVAGVAVVGVLGDGNGAAEPETAGNESNTTPTNQSDNETVSAGQPATQYATINLGTQSDYIAEAVDEGDQAAVATDGHNLTITDVYVSPTNGGDGHVIVRAKIDGEYPPAESSKTAFQFDTNSVRLGSQLTIDTADYVLKGTVQQLEDDGTTLQTEQTTVQLESNVSETTADAIGIGDEYRFAGQTVATVTDVETSELESSSKVAVDLEVGLVTFNRADTRTFGGRSLETGSQITIRTAQYDFSGELVRRGP
;
A
#
# COMPACT_ATOMS: atom_id res chain seq x y z
N MET A 1 -38.18 16.91 38.60
CA MET A 1 -37.97 15.91 37.53
C MET A 1 -36.53 15.46 37.64
N PRO A 2 -36.24 14.15 37.75
CA PRO A 2 -34.86 13.66 37.78
C PRO A 2 -34.20 14.00 36.43
N LEU A 3 -32.96 14.50 36.46
CA LEU A 3 -32.23 14.97 35.28
C LEU A 3 -31.72 13.82 34.40
N ILE A 4 -31.65 12.61 34.97
CA ILE A 4 -31.15 11.38 34.35
C ILE A 4 -32.19 10.28 34.58
N ASP A 5 -32.55 9.55 33.53
CA ASP A 5 -33.42 8.37 33.58
C ASP A 5 -32.64 7.07 33.82
N ASP A 6 -33.36 5.98 34.12
CA ASP A 6 -32.78 4.68 34.48
C ASP A 6 -32.06 3.99 33.30
N GLU A 7 -32.22 4.50 32.07
CA GLU A 7 -31.48 4.10 30.88
C GLU A 7 -30.22 4.96 30.61
N GLY A 8 -29.93 5.97 31.45
CA GLY A 8 -28.73 6.80 31.34
C GLY A 8 -28.82 7.92 30.30
N ASN A 9 -30.03 8.37 29.92
CA ASN A 9 -30.19 9.53 29.05
C ASN A 9 -30.37 10.82 29.86
N LEU A 10 -29.71 11.88 29.40
CA LEU A 10 -29.83 13.23 29.95
C LEU A 10 -30.99 13.93 29.24
N PHE A 11 -32.02 14.30 30.00
CA PHE A 11 -33.26 14.93 29.48
C PHE A 11 -34.05 14.13 28.43
N GLY A 12 -33.84 12.80 28.34
CA GLY A 12 -34.62 11.92 27.45
C GLY A 12 -34.35 12.09 25.95
N VAL A 13 -33.30 12.82 25.55
CA VAL A 13 -32.96 13.06 24.13
C VAL A 13 -31.52 12.67 23.81
N VAL A 14 -30.60 12.74 24.77
CA VAL A 14 -29.16 12.49 24.53
C VAL A 14 -28.62 11.51 25.57
N ASN A 15 -27.90 10.48 25.13
CA ASN A 15 -27.24 9.52 26.02
C ASN A 15 -26.14 10.23 26.84
N VAL A 16 -26.11 10.02 28.16
CA VAL A 16 -25.16 10.71 29.06
C VAL A 16 -23.69 10.45 28.68
N ILE A 17 -23.40 9.28 28.11
CA ILE A 17 -22.04 8.90 27.69
C ILE A 17 -21.59 9.80 26.52
N ASP A 18 -22.48 10.06 25.57
CA ASP A 18 -22.17 10.90 24.41
C ASP A 18 -22.04 12.38 24.83
N ALA A 19 -22.89 12.84 25.74
CA ALA A 19 -22.79 14.19 26.31
C ALA A 19 -21.45 14.43 27.03
N LEU A 20 -20.93 13.42 27.74
CA LEU A 20 -19.61 13.50 28.39
C LEU A 20 -18.46 13.48 27.37
N ALA A 21 -18.56 12.69 26.31
CA ALA A 21 -17.57 12.67 25.23
C ALA A 21 -17.47 14.03 24.53
N VAL A 22 -18.62 14.65 24.23
CA VAL A 22 -18.68 16.00 23.63
C VAL A 22 -18.10 17.06 24.58
N CYS A 23 -18.40 16.99 25.89
CA CYS A 23 -17.79 17.91 26.87
C CYS A 23 -16.27 17.76 26.96
N LEU A 24 -15.76 16.53 26.88
CA LEU A 24 -14.31 16.27 26.91
C LEU A 24 -13.62 16.85 25.68
N VAL A 25 -14.20 16.72 24.50
CA VAL A 25 -13.68 17.32 23.26
C VAL A 25 -13.64 18.85 23.36
N ILE A 26 -14.70 19.47 23.90
CA ILE A 26 -14.74 20.93 24.10
C ILE A 26 -13.68 21.39 25.11
N ALA A 27 -13.45 20.63 26.19
CA ALA A 27 -12.44 20.97 27.19
C ALA A 27 -11.00 20.93 26.63
N VAL A 28 -10.70 19.94 25.78
CA VAL A 28 -9.40 19.84 25.10
C VAL A 28 -9.16 21.01 24.14
N LEU A 29 -10.21 21.46 23.45
CA LEU A 29 -10.11 22.63 22.56
C LEU A 29 -9.85 23.95 23.31
N VAL A 30 -10.39 24.13 24.52
CA VAL A 30 -10.13 25.33 25.33
C VAL A 30 -8.72 25.32 25.93
N ALA A 31 -8.18 24.15 26.27
CA ALA A 31 -6.83 24.02 26.83
C ALA A 31 -5.71 24.18 25.78
N GLY A 32 -5.98 23.89 24.51
CA GLY A 32 -4.98 23.91 23.42
C GLY A 32 -4.51 25.29 22.94
N VAL A 33 -5.08 26.40 23.44
CA VAL A 33 -4.78 27.76 22.94
C VAL A 33 -3.72 28.51 23.76
N ALA A 34 -3.14 27.92 24.82
CA ALA A 34 -2.28 28.67 25.75
C ALA A 34 -0.76 28.37 25.71
N VAL A 35 -0.22 27.69 24.69
CA VAL A 35 1.23 27.35 24.64
C VAL A 35 1.94 27.92 23.40
N VAL A 36 1.66 29.18 23.05
CA VAL A 36 2.55 29.96 22.17
C VAL A 36 2.59 31.42 22.65
N GLY A 37 3.57 31.73 23.52
CA GLY A 37 3.95 33.11 23.82
C GLY A 37 4.17 33.39 25.29
N VAL A 38 5.40 33.19 25.79
CA VAL A 38 6.15 34.13 26.65
C VAL A 38 7.59 33.60 26.73
N LEU A 39 8.45 34.13 25.86
CA LEU A 39 9.88 34.22 26.07
C LEU A 39 10.31 35.61 25.59
N GLY A 40 10.89 36.39 26.50
CA GLY A 40 11.61 37.63 26.19
C GLY A 40 10.88 38.92 26.55
N ASP A 41 11.21 39.50 27.71
CA ASP A 41 11.92 40.79 27.74
C ASP A 41 12.52 41.02 29.14
N GLY A 42 13.78 41.46 29.18
CA GLY A 42 14.47 41.79 30.41
C GLY A 42 14.59 43.30 30.56
N ASN A 43 14.29 43.85 31.74
CA ASN A 43 14.99 45.01 32.28
C ASN A 43 14.70 45.19 33.77
N GLY A 44 15.75 45.48 34.55
CA GLY A 44 15.72 45.41 36.01
C GLY A 44 15.09 46.61 36.74
N ALA A 45 14.94 46.45 38.06
CA ALA A 45 15.37 47.41 39.08
C ALA A 45 15.00 46.95 40.50
N ALA A 46 16.02 46.97 41.37
CA ALA A 46 16.03 47.32 42.79
C ALA A 46 15.30 46.45 43.85
N GLU A 47 16.13 45.92 44.75
CA GLU A 47 15.81 45.44 46.11
C GLU A 47 15.39 46.61 47.04
N PRO A 48 14.90 46.34 48.28
CA PRO A 48 15.79 45.98 49.39
C PRO A 48 15.29 44.85 50.33
N GLU A 49 16.24 44.02 50.76
CA GLU A 49 16.55 43.58 52.13
C GLU A 49 15.40 43.34 53.14
N THR A 50 15.30 42.12 53.72
CA THR A 50 15.57 41.86 55.16
C THR A 50 15.34 40.39 55.56
N ALA A 51 16.42 39.79 56.09
CA ALA A 51 16.54 38.73 57.10
C ALA A 51 15.94 37.32 56.90
N GLY A 52 16.85 36.38 56.63
CA GLY A 52 17.24 35.39 57.65
C GLY A 52 16.47 34.07 57.71
N ASN A 53 17.00 33.03 57.06
CA ASN A 53 17.20 31.74 57.71
C ASN A 53 18.27 30.93 56.96
N GLU A 54 19.32 30.56 57.68
CA GLU A 54 20.37 29.66 57.23
C GLU A 54 19.85 28.22 57.27
N SER A 55 19.82 27.54 56.13
CA SER A 55 19.84 26.08 56.10
C SER A 55 20.45 25.59 54.79
N ASN A 56 21.74 25.27 54.93
CA ASN A 56 22.43 24.16 54.30
C ASN A 56 22.44 24.06 52.76
N THR A 57 23.57 24.51 52.21
CA THR A 57 24.20 24.08 50.96
C THR A 57 23.94 22.61 50.58
N THR A 58 23.25 22.40 49.45
CA THR A 58 23.79 21.80 48.20
C THR A 58 22.68 21.79 47.15
N PRO A 59 22.74 22.56 46.05
CA PRO A 59 21.89 22.31 44.89
C PRO A 59 22.51 21.16 44.11
N THR A 60 22.02 19.94 44.33
CA THR A 60 22.26 18.87 43.37
C THR A 60 21.45 19.21 42.13
N ASN A 61 22.16 19.71 41.11
CA ASN A 61 21.75 19.57 39.72
C ASN A 61 21.43 18.09 39.49
N GLN A 62 20.16 17.74 39.50
CA GLN A 62 19.71 16.54 38.83
C GLN A 62 18.93 17.03 37.63
N SER A 63 19.69 17.38 36.60
CA SER A 63 19.18 17.41 35.24
C SER A 63 18.50 16.08 35.00
N ASP A 64 17.19 16.17 34.77
CA ASP A 64 16.47 15.28 33.90
C ASP A 64 17.32 15.01 32.66
N ASN A 65 17.72 13.76 32.48
CA ASN A 65 17.96 13.21 31.16
C ASN A 65 17.83 11.69 31.31
N GLU A 66 16.59 11.21 31.46
CA GLU A 66 16.28 9.95 30.80
C GLU A 66 16.56 10.21 29.33
N THR A 67 17.75 9.81 28.87
CA THR A 67 18.03 9.75 27.45
C THR A 67 17.04 8.74 26.90
N VAL A 68 15.86 9.23 26.48
CA VAL A 68 14.94 8.46 25.67
C VAL A 68 15.75 8.18 24.42
N SER A 69 16.29 6.97 24.33
CA SER A 69 17.07 6.55 23.17
C SER A 69 16.07 6.55 22.02
N ALA A 70 16.11 7.62 21.21
CA ALA A 70 15.21 7.76 20.08
C ALA A 70 15.49 6.63 19.09
N GLY A 71 14.47 6.23 18.31
CA GLY A 71 14.67 5.31 17.21
C GLY A 71 15.71 5.85 16.23
N GLN A 72 16.37 4.94 15.52
CA GLN A 72 17.33 5.27 14.50
C GLN A 72 16.60 5.33 13.14
N PRO A 73 16.53 6.50 12.48
CA PRO A 73 15.83 6.61 11.21
C PRO A 73 16.49 5.70 10.18
N ALA A 74 15.65 5.03 9.39
CA ALA A 74 16.07 4.13 8.34
C ALA A 74 15.06 4.12 7.19
N THR A 75 15.54 3.71 6.02
CA THR A 75 14.71 3.47 4.84
C THR A 75 14.74 1.99 4.54
N GLN A 76 13.59 1.43 4.18
CA GLN A 76 13.44 0.07 3.66
C GLN A 76 12.61 0.12 2.38
N TYR A 77 12.76 -0.89 1.54
CA TYR A 77 11.98 -1.04 0.31
C TYR A 77 11.16 -2.31 0.41
N ALA A 78 9.84 -2.15 0.28
CA ALA A 78 8.89 -3.25 0.41
C ALA A 78 8.23 -3.57 -0.93
N THR A 79 8.14 -4.85 -1.25
CA THR A 79 7.21 -5.32 -2.28
C THR A 79 5.89 -5.65 -1.59
N ILE A 80 4.81 -4.96 -1.94
CA ILE A 80 3.51 -5.07 -1.28
C ILE A 80 2.49 -5.57 -2.31
N ASN A 81 1.81 -6.67 -1.99
CA ASN A 81 0.71 -7.17 -2.81
C ASN A 81 -0.61 -6.58 -2.31
N LEU A 82 -1.26 -5.77 -3.16
CA LEU A 82 -2.56 -5.15 -2.88
C LEU A 82 -3.73 -6.05 -3.30
N GLY A 83 -3.44 -7.19 -3.93
CA GLY A 83 -4.42 -8.18 -4.36
C GLY A 83 -5.21 -7.75 -5.58
N THR A 84 -6.39 -8.37 -5.75
CA THR A 84 -7.31 -8.05 -6.83
C THR A 84 -8.14 -6.82 -6.50
N GLN A 85 -8.15 -5.86 -7.41
CA GLN A 85 -8.83 -4.58 -7.36
C GLN A 85 -9.68 -4.41 -8.63
N SER A 86 -10.79 -3.68 -8.52
CA SER A 86 -11.54 -3.27 -9.71
C SER A 86 -10.64 -2.47 -10.65
N ASP A 87 -10.91 -2.54 -11.96
CA ASP A 87 -10.13 -1.90 -13.01
C ASP A 87 -9.82 -0.42 -12.74
N TYR A 88 -10.81 0.37 -12.37
CA TYR A 88 -10.66 1.80 -12.07
C TYR A 88 -9.80 2.09 -10.82
N ILE A 89 -9.73 1.16 -9.87
CA ILE A 89 -8.83 1.29 -8.72
C ILE A 89 -7.43 0.88 -9.10
N ALA A 90 -7.28 -0.20 -9.87
CA ALA A 90 -5.98 -0.65 -10.36
C ALA A 90 -5.30 0.40 -11.26
N GLU A 91 -6.08 1.14 -12.05
CA GLU A 91 -5.61 2.25 -12.88
C GLU A 91 -5.27 3.52 -12.08
N ALA A 92 -5.84 3.69 -10.88
CA ALA A 92 -5.58 4.86 -10.04
C ALA A 92 -4.30 4.76 -9.19
N VAL A 93 -3.70 3.56 -9.10
CA VAL A 93 -2.47 3.35 -8.32
C VAL A 93 -1.27 3.69 -9.19
N ASP A 94 -0.53 4.73 -8.83
CA ASP A 94 0.54 5.28 -9.64
C ASP A 94 1.89 5.37 -8.90
N GLU A 95 2.97 5.42 -9.68
CA GLU A 95 4.29 5.74 -9.17
C GLU A 95 4.34 7.16 -8.60
N GLY A 96 4.95 7.31 -7.42
CA GLY A 96 5.05 8.58 -6.72
C GLY A 96 3.93 8.83 -5.70
N ASP A 97 2.89 7.99 -5.67
CA ASP A 97 1.83 8.07 -4.68
C ASP A 97 2.38 7.92 -3.26
N GLN A 98 1.85 8.73 -2.34
CA GLN A 98 2.29 8.75 -0.94
C GLN A 98 1.14 8.44 0.00
N ALA A 99 1.40 7.57 0.97
CA ALA A 99 0.43 7.28 2.02
C ALA A 99 0.47 8.35 3.11
N ALA A 100 -0.70 8.80 3.55
CA ALA A 100 -0.84 9.64 4.73
C ALA A 100 -0.41 8.85 5.98
N VAL A 101 0.42 9.49 6.81
CA VAL A 101 0.88 8.94 8.08
C VAL A 101 0.85 10.01 9.17
N ALA A 102 0.62 9.59 10.41
CA ALA A 102 0.53 10.49 11.55
C ALA A 102 1.90 10.79 12.17
N THR A 103 2.85 9.86 12.05
CA THR A 103 4.18 9.99 12.66
C THR A 103 5.12 10.82 11.77
N ASP A 104 5.66 11.90 12.32
CA ASP A 104 6.61 12.78 11.62
C ASP A 104 7.86 12.03 11.16
N GLY A 105 8.31 12.33 9.94
CA GLY A 105 9.49 11.71 9.34
C GLY A 105 9.29 10.29 8.83
N HIS A 106 8.13 9.68 9.07
CA HIS A 106 7.74 8.45 8.40
C HIS A 106 7.07 8.79 7.07
N ASN A 107 7.28 7.97 6.05
CA ASN A 107 6.60 8.11 4.77
C ASN A 107 6.58 6.76 4.04
N LEU A 108 5.55 6.53 3.23
CA LEU A 108 5.52 5.45 2.26
C LEU A 108 5.28 6.06 0.89
N THR A 109 6.22 5.86 -0.03
CA THR A 109 6.12 6.33 -1.42
C THR A 109 6.16 5.13 -2.36
N ILE A 110 5.18 5.02 -3.24
CA ILE A 110 5.19 4.02 -4.31
C ILE A 110 6.27 4.39 -5.32
N THR A 111 7.15 3.45 -5.65
CA THR A 111 8.29 3.67 -6.57
C THR A 111 8.19 2.89 -7.86
N ASP A 112 7.33 1.86 -7.91
CA ASP A 112 7.06 1.05 -9.10
C ASP A 112 5.71 0.33 -8.90
N VAL A 113 4.96 0.15 -9.98
CA VAL A 113 3.63 -0.48 -9.99
C VAL A 113 3.57 -1.54 -11.08
N TYR A 114 3.20 -2.75 -10.68
CA TYR A 114 2.84 -3.83 -11.59
C TYR A 114 1.36 -4.13 -11.47
N VAL A 115 0.65 -3.97 -12.59
CA VAL A 115 -0.75 -4.36 -12.73
C VAL A 115 -0.87 -5.44 -13.79
N SER A 116 -1.61 -6.51 -13.49
CA SER A 116 -1.96 -7.52 -14.49
C SER A 116 -3.43 -7.91 -14.39
N PRO A 117 -4.13 -8.07 -15.52
CA PRO A 117 -5.54 -8.43 -15.52
C PRO A 117 -5.74 -9.86 -15.03
N THR A 118 -6.79 -10.06 -14.26
CA THR A 118 -7.35 -11.36 -13.95
C THR A 118 -8.31 -11.80 -15.06
N ASN A 119 -8.63 -13.09 -15.13
CA ASN A 119 -9.63 -13.58 -16.10
C ASN A 119 -11.03 -12.95 -15.92
N GLY A 120 -11.31 -12.40 -14.72
CA GLY A 120 -12.56 -11.68 -14.43
C GLY A 120 -12.64 -10.28 -15.05
N GLY A 121 -11.50 -9.70 -15.46
CA GLY A 121 -11.41 -8.31 -15.92
C GLY A 121 -10.95 -7.33 -14.83
N ASP A 122 -10.91 -7.75 -13.57
CA ASP A 122 -10.28 -7.00 -12.48
C ASP A 122 -8.75 -7.02 -12.59
N GLY A 123 -8.06 -6.06 -11.98
CA GLY A 123 -6.60 -5.98 -11.95
C GLY A 123 -6.01 -6.59 -10.67
N HIS A 124 -4.93 -7.37 -10.77
CA HIS A 124 -4.10 -7.73 -9.63
C HIS A 124 -2.93 -6.76 -9.53
N VAL A 125 -2.81 -6.06 -8.40
CA VAL A 125 -1.86 -4.96 -8.20
C VAL A 125 -0.77 -5.34 -7.20
N ILE A 126 0.49 -5.13 -7.60
CA ILE A 126 1.67 -5.26 -6.76
C ILE A 126 2.46 -3.96 -6.88
N VAL A 127 2.92 -3.43 -5.75
CA VAL A 127 3.69 -2.18 -5.71
C VAL A 127 5.04 -2.40 -5.06
N ARG A 128 6.04 -1.67 -5.54
CA ARG A 128 7.27 -1.42 -4.79
C ARG A 128 7.10 -0.10 -4.06
N ALA A 129 7.43 -0.08 -2.77
CA ALA A 129 7.34 1.13 -1.96
C ALA A 129 8.62 1.39 -1.20
N LYS A 130 9.09 2.63 -1.24
CA LYS A 130 10.08 3.17 -0.31
C LYS A 130 9.37 3.52 0.99
N ILE A 131 9.84 2.97 2.10
CA ILE A 131 9.30 3.20 3.44
C ILE A 131 10.37 3.87 4.28
N ASP A 132 10.15 5.13 4.64
CA ASP A 132 10.94 5.86 5.62
C ASP A 132 10.32 5.63 7.00
N GLY A 133 11.14 5.20 7.95
CA GLY A 133 10.73 4.77 9.29
C GLY A 133 11.92 4.73 10.24
N GLU A 134 11.89 3.85 11.24
CA GLU A 134 12.97 3.75 12.21
C GLU A 134 13.20 2.34 12.74
N TYR A 135 14.45 2.04 13.10
CA TYR A 135 14.76 0.93 13.98
C TYR A 135 14.65 1.38 15.43
N PRO A 136 13.95 0.62 16.29
CA PRO A 136 13.85 0.96 17.70
C PRO A 136 15.23 0.94 18.37
N PRO A 137 15.42 1.69 19.47
CA PRO A 137 16.69 1.73 20.17
C PRO A 137 17.10 0.33 20.65
N ALA A 138 18.41 0.10 20.80
CA ALA A 138 18.96 -1.22 21.15
C ALA A 138 18.40 -1.82 22.46
N GLU A 139 17.96 -0.97 23.40
CA GLU A 139 17.37 -1.36 24.68
C GLU A 139 15.86 -1.70 24.58
N SER A 140 15.26 -1.56 23.38
CA SER A 140 13.85 -1.85 23.15
C SER A 140 13.58 -3.35 23.11
N SER A 141 12.37 -3.73 23.55
CA SER A 141 11.85 -5.09 23.36
C SER A 141 11.48 -5.38 21.90
N LYS A 142 11.29 -4.35 21.08
CA LYS A 142 11.08 -4.47 19.63
C LYS A 142 12.44 -4.36 18.94
N THR A 143 12.62 -5.15 17.88
CA THR A 143 13.85 -5.12 17.05
C THR A 143 13.57 -4.93 15.55
N ALA A 144 12.29 -5.04 15.13
CA ALA A 144 11.94 -4.82 13.72
C ALA A 144 11.97 -3.34 13.36
N PHE A 145 12.21 -3.06 12.09
CA PHE A 145 11.87 -1.80 11.46
C PHE A 145 10.40 -1.42 11.76
N GLN A 146 10.18 -0.20 12.21
CA GLN A 146 8.87 0.36 12.48
C GLN A 146 8.51 1.36 11.39
N PHE A 147 7.24 1.31 10.97
CA PHE A 147 6.60 2.31 10.15
C PHE A 147 5.31 2.74 10.84
N ASP A 148 5.17 4.05 11.02
CA ASP A 148 4.19 4.63 11.95
C ASP A 148 4.28 3.95 13.33
N THR A 149 3.20 3.37 13.87
CA THR A 149 3.25 2.65 15.16
C THR A 149 3.50 1.14 15.03
N ASN A 150 3.70 0.64 13.80
CA ASN A 150 3.63 -0.78 13.47
C ASN A 150 4.98 -1.36 13.04
N SER A 151 5.22 -2.63 13.38
CA SER A 151 6.39 -3.36 12.88
C SER A 151 6.16 -3.85 11.46
N VAL A 152 7.09 -3.56 10.56
CA VAL A 152 7.06 -4.02 9.17
C VAL A 152 7.93 -5.26 9.04
N ARG A 153 7.31 -6.37 8.61
CA ARG A 153 7.94 -7.67 8.37
C ARG A 153 7.25 -8.32 7.17
N LEU A 154 7.83 -9.39 6.67
CA LEU A 154 7.13 -10.27 5.73
C LEU A 154 5.78 -10.72 6.32
N GLY A 155 4.71 -10.59 5.54
CA GLY A 155 3.34 -10.87 5.96
C GLY A 155 2.65 -9.74 6.73
N SER A 156 3.35 -8.66 7.09
CA SER A 156 2.69 -7.48 7.67
C SER A 156 1.70 -6.89 6.68
N GLN A 157 0.57 -6.40 7.21
CA GLN A 157 -0.42 -5.68 6.42
C GLN A 157 -0.16 -4.18 6.55
N LEU A 158 -0.03 -3.50 5.42
CA LEU A 158 0.14 -2.05 5.34
C LEU A 158 -1.09 -1.43 4.67
N THR A 159 -1.49 -0.26 5.15
CA THR A 159 -2.54 0.54 4.51
C THR A 159 -1.86 1.66 3.74
N ILE A 160 -2.23 1.81 2.47
CA ILE A 160 -1.84 2.91 1.60
C ILE A 160 -3.09 3.79 1.50
N ASP A 161 -3.08 4.91 2.24
CA ASP A 161 -4.16 5.87 2.36
C ASP A 161 -3.74 7.14 1.61
N THR A 162 -4.21 7.31 0.38
CA THR A 162 -3.89 8.47 -0.47
C THR A 162 -5.11 9.40 -0.54
N ALA A 163 -4.99 10.51 -1.27
CA ALA A 163 -6.13 11.38 -1.52
C ALA A 163 -7.23 10.70 -2.36
N ASP A 164 -6.85 9.75 -3.22
CA ASP A 164 -7.72 9.18 -4.25
C ASP A 164 -8.22 7.77 -3.90
N TYR A 165 -7.48 7.01 -3.08
CA TYR A 165 -7.83 5.64 -2.70
C TYR A 165 -7.29 5.21 -1.35
N VAL A 166 -7.92 4.17 -0.78
CA VAL A 166 -7.41 3.48 0.42
C VAL A 166 -7.32 1.99 0.14
N LEU A 167 -6.10 1.47 0.14
CA LEU A 167 -5.81 0.07 -0.14
C LEU A 167 -5.06 -0.60 1.01
N LYS A 168 -5.33 -1.88 1.23
CA LYS A 168 -4.59 -2.71 2.17
C LYS A 168 -3.79 -3.73 1.39
N GLY A 169 -2.51 -3.84 1.73
CA GLY A 169 -1.59 -4.75 1.07
C GLY A 169 -0.78 -5.57 2.05
N THR A 170 -0.29 -6.72 1.59
CA THR A 170 0.58 -7.59 2.37
C THR A 170 2.01 -7.48 1.89
N VAL A 171 2.94 -7.23 2.79
CA VAL A 171 4.39 -7.18 2.51
C VAL A 171 4.88 -8.57 2.14
N GLN A 172 5.40 -8.73 0.93
CA GLN A 172 5.95 -9.98 0.41
C GLN A 172 7.48 -10.01 0.39
N GLN A 173 8.12 -8.83 0.41
CA GLN A 173 9.57 -8.68 0.42
C GLN A 173 9.93 -7.39 1.15
N LEU A 174 11.07 -7.38 1.83
CA LEU A 174 11.61 -6.22 2.51
C LEU A 174 13.14 -6.22 2.32
N GLU A 175 13.68 -5.11 1.81
CA GLU A 175 15.08 -4.97 1.41
C GLU A 175 15.62 -3.58 1.81
N ASP A 176 16.94 -3.47 1.89
CA ASP A 176 17.61 -2.20 2.24
C ASP A 176 17.69 -1.22 1.05
N ASP A 177 17.53 -1.73 -0.18
CA ASP A 177 17.61 -0.97 -1.43
C ASP A 177 16.64 -1.51 -2.51
N GLY A 178 16.65 -0.88 -3.69
CA GLY A 178 15.87 -1.29 -4.86
C GLY A 178 14.51 -0.59 -4.97
N THR A 179 14.31 0.15 -6.06
CA THR A 179 13.09 0.92 -6.32
C THR A 179 12.13 0.26 -7.30
N THR A 180 12.53 -0.83 -7.95
CA THR A 180 11.76 -1.46 -9.04
C THR A 180 11.31 -2.87 -8.68
N LEU A 181 10.19 -3.29 -9.28
CA LEU A 181 9.68 -4.65 -9.25
C LEU A 181 10.46 -5.55 -10.21
N GLN A 182 10.51 -6.84 -9.90
CA GLN A 182 11.14 -7.84 -10.75
C GLN A 182 10.13 -8.32 -11.80
N THR A 183 9.91 -7.52 -12.84
CA THR A 183 9.04 -7.88 -13.97
C THR A 183 9.84 -8.35 -15.18
N GLU A 184 9.33 -9.33 -15.92
CA GLU A 184 9.97 -9.85 -17.13
C GLU A 184 8.93 -10.23 -18.20
N GLN A 185 9.35 -10.17 -19.48
CA GLN A 185 8.57 -10.71 -20.58
C GLN A 185 8.69 -12.23 -20.59
N THR A 186 7.56 -12.92 -20.49
CA THR A 186 7.45 -14.39 -20.58
C THR A 186 6.63 -14.75 -21.80
N THR A 187 7.25 -15.44 -22.75
CA THR A 187 6.55 -16.01 -23.91
C THR A 187 5.72 -17.21 -23.46
N VAL A 188 4.47 -17.27 -23.91
CA VAL A 188 3.56 -18.40 -23.66
C VAL A 188 2.84 -18.81 -24.94
N GLN A 189 2.45 -20.08 -25.02
CA GLN A 189 1.59 -20.60 -26.07
C GLN A 189 0.21 -20.92 -25.49
N LEU A 190 -0.82 -20.32 -26.07
CA LEU A 190 -2.22 -20.46 -25.68
C LEU A 190 -3.01 -21.14 -26.80
N GLU A 191 -3.80 -22.15 -26.47
CA GLU A 191 -4.67 -22.83 -27.45
C GLU A 191 -6.14 -22.56 -27.15
N SER A 192 -6.95 -22.33 -28.19
CA SER A 192 -8.40 -22.19 -28.06
C SER A 192 -9.15 -22.45 -29.36
N ASN A 193 -10.42 -22.85 -29.24
CA ASN A 193 -11.34 -22.98 -30.37
C ASN A 193 -12.28 -21.78 -30.43
N VAL A 194 -12.06 -20.87 -31.38
CA VAL A 194 -12.78 -19.60 -31.49
C VAL A 194 -13.67 -19.56 -32.74
N SER A 195 -14.45 -18.50 -32.90
CA SER A 195 -15.20 -18.28 -34.15
C SER A 195 -14.26 -17.83 -35.28
N GLU A 196 -14.65 -18.06 -36.54
CA GLU A 196 -13.90 -17.57 -37.70
C GLU A 196 -13.67 -16.04 -37.63
N THR A 197 -14.70 -15.27 -37.25
CA THR A 197 -14.58 -13.81 -37.05
C THR A 197 -13.56 -13.43 -35.98
N THR A 198 -13.44 -14.24 -34.92
CA THR A 198 -12.42 -14.01 -33.88
C THR A 198 -11.04 -14.36 -34.40
N ALA A 199 -10.89 -15.50 -35.09
CA ALA A 199 -9.61 -15.93 -35.65
C ALA A 199 -9.07 -14.90 -36.67
N ASP A 200 -9.94 -14.39 -37.56
CA ASP A 200 -9.59 -13.38 -38.56
C ASP A 200 -9.21 -12.02 -37.95
N ALA A 201 -9.70 -11.74 -36.74
CA ALA A 201 -9.42 -10.48 -36.04
C ALA A 201 -8.09 -10.48 -35.28
N ILE A 202 -7.49 -11.65 -35.05
CA ILE A 202 -6.22 -11.78 -34.32
C ILE A 202 -5.06 -11.47 -35.27
N GLY A 203 -4.22 -10.51 -34.89
CA GLY A 203 -3.03 -10.11 -35.61
C GLY A 203 -1.75 -10.20 -34.77
N ILE A 204 -0.64 -10.47 -35.45
CA ILE A 204 0.69 -10.33 -34.85
C ILE A 204 0.94 -8.86 -34.53
N GLY A 205 1.41 -8.58 -33.31
CA GLY A 205 1.62 -7.23 -32.79
C GLY A 205 0.41 -6.66 -32.05
N ASP A 206 -0.70 -7.39 -31.95
CA ASP A 206 -1.85 -6.97 -31.15
C ASP A 206 -1.46 -6.88 -29.67
N GLU A 207 -1.84 -5.78 -29.04
CA GLU A 207 -1.54 -5.50 -27.64
C GLU A 207 -2.79 -5.61 -26.77
N TYR A 208 -2.67 -6.34 -25.67
CA TYR A 208 -3.59 -6.20 -24.55
C TYR A 208 -3.04 -5.15 -23.61
N ARG A 209 -3.79 -4.06 -23.43
CA ARG A 209 -3.50 -3.01 -22.46
C ARG A 209 -4.43 -3.09 -21.26
N PHE A 210 -3.87 -2.86 -20.07
CA PHE A 210 -4.61 -2.79 -18.82
C PHE A 210 -3.99 -1.69 -17.95
N ALA A 211 -4.83 -0.84 -17.32
CA ALA A 211 -4.37 0.31 -16.55
C ALA A 211 -3.35 1.19 -17.33
N GLY A 212 -3.63 1.44 -18.61
CA GLY A 212 -2.75 2.23 -19.50
C GLY A 212 -1.44 1.54 -19.94
N GLN A 213 -1.11 0.35 -19.41
CA GLN A 213 0.14 -0.38 -19.69
C GLN A 213 -0.10 -1.56 -20.64
N THR A 214 0.84 -1.84 -21.54
CA THR A 214 0.81 -3.08 -22.34
C THR A 214 1.22 -4.26 -21.46
N VAL A 215 0.30 -5.21 -21.27
CA VAL A 215 0.50 -6.39 -20.40
C VAL A 215 0.66 -7.69 -21.20
N ALA A 216 0.26 -7.69 -22.47
CA ALA A 216 0.49 -8.79 -23.39
C ALA A 216 0.65 -8.29 -24.83
N THR A 217 1.47 -8.99 -25.60
CA THR A 217 1.62 -8.76 -27.05
C THR A 217 1.56 -10.08 -27.78
N VAL A 218 0.73 -10.18 -28.82
CA VAL A 218 0.69 -11.34 -29.72
C VAL A 218 1.96 -11.34 -30.58
N THR A 219 2.74 -12.41 -30.49
CA THR A 219 4.02 -12.56 -31.23
C THR A 219 3.89 -13.48 -32.43
N ASP A 220 2.99 -14.46 -32.38
CA ASP A 220 2.72 -15.40 -33.46
C ASP A 220 1.29 -15.94 -33.37
N VAL A 221 0.72 -16.32 -34.52
CA VAL A 221 -0.62 -16.91 -34.59
C VAL A 221 -0.66 -17.99 -35.66
N GLU A 222 -1.08 -19.20 -35.25
CA GLU A 222 -1.36 -20.32 -36.14
C GLU A 222 -2.83 -20.69 -36.04
N THR A 223 -3.48 -20.94 -37.18
CA THR A 223 -4.89 -21.28 -37.24
C THR A 223 -5.13 -22.56 -38.03
N SER A 224 -5.98 -23.43 -37.53
CA SER A 224 -6.40 -24.67 -38.20
C SER A 224 -7.93 -24.76 -38.27
N GLU A 225 -8.46 -25.00 -39.47
CA GLU A 225 -9.87 -25.29 -39.65
C GLU A 225 -10.24 -26.63 -39.00
N LEU A 226 -11.38 -26.66 -38.30
CA LEU A 226 -11.89 -27.89 -37.69
C LEU A 226 -12.99 -28.49 -38.55
N GLU A 227 -12.73 -29.70 -39.06
CA GLU A 227 -13.69 -30.46 -39.85
C GLU A 227 -15.05 -30.56 -39.12
N SER A 228 -16.12 -30.19 -39.82
CA SER A 228 -17.50 -30.23 -39.29
C SER A 228 -17.80 -29.31 -38.10
N SER A 229 -17.00 -28.26 -37.86
CA SER A 229 -17.26 -27.23 -36.85
C SER A 229 -17.23 -25.83 -37.47
N SER A 230 -18.07 -24.91 -36.98
CA SER A 230 -17.97 -23.49 -37.32
C SER A 230 -16.90 -22.77 -36.49
N LYS A 231 -15.89 -23.51 -36.02
CA LYS A 231 -14.85 -23.05 -35.11
C LYS A 231 -13.49 -23.25 -35.76
N VAL A 232 -12.57 -22.34 -35.44
CA VAL A 232 -11.17 -22.37 -35.85
C VAL A 232 -10.35 -22.65 -34.60
N ALA A 233 -9.48 -23.66 -34.66
CA ALA A 233 -8.46 -23.87 -33.64
C ALA A 233 -7.37 -22.82 -33.84
N VAL A 234 -7.01 -22.11 -32.77
CA VAL A 234 -6.03 -21.04 -32.77
C VAL A 234 -4.97 -21.37 -31.71
N ASP A 235 -3.73 -21.42 -32.17
CA ASP A 235 -2.54 -21.53 -31.34
C ASP A 235 -1.83 -20.17 -31.37
N LEU A 236 -1.80 -19.51 -30.21
CA LEU A 236 -1.35 -18.13 -30.07
C LEU A 236 -0.06 -18.08 -29.26
N GLU A 237 1.00 -17.51 -29.82
CA GLU A 237 2.18 -17.14 -29.03
C GLU A 237 2.01 -15.71 -28.51
N VAL A 238 2.18 -15.53 -27.20
CA VAL A 238 1.98 -14.25 -26.52
C VAL A 238 3.16 -13.95 -25.62
N GLY A 239 3.73 -12.76 -25.74
CA GLY A 239 4.66 -12.20 -24.75
C GLY A 239 3.87 -11.54 -23.62
N LEU A 240 3.85 -12.14 -22.43
CA LEU A 240 3.22 -11.57 -21.24
C LEU A 240 4.24 -10.77 -20.42
N VAL A 241 3.85 -9.61 -19.91
CA VAL A 241 4.61 -8.96 -18.82
C VAL A 241 4.21 -9.64 -17.52
N THR A 242 5.17 -10.28 -16.85
CA THR A 242 4.92 -11.10 -15.66
C THR A 242 5.71 -10.58 -14.48
N PHE A 243 5.19 -10.83 -13.27
CA PHE A 243 5.91 -10.55 -12.02
C PHE A 243 6.59 -11.81 -11.51
N ASN A 244 7.90 -11.73 -11.26
CA ASN A 244 8.70 -12.81 -10.72
C ASN A 244 8.74 -12.73 -9.19
N ARG A 245 8.07 -13.69 -8.55
CA ARG A 245 8.06 -13.87 -7.10
C ARG A 245 8.88 -15.09 -6.73
N ALA A 246 10.13 -14.88 -6.29
CA ALA A 246 11.03 -15.96 -5.88
C ALA A 246 11.08 -17.10 -6.92
N ASP A 247 11.46 -16.75 -8.15
CA ASP A 247 11.56 -17.63 -9.32
C ASP A 247 10.22 -18.17 -9.88
N THR A 248 9.09 -17.77 -9.28
CA THR A 248 7.75 -18.08 -9.79
C THR A 248 7.18 -16.90 -10.57
N ARG A 249 6.95 -17.10 -11.87
CA ARG A 249 6.30 -16.10 -12.73
C ARG A 249 4.82 -16.09 -12.48
N THR A 250 4.27 -14.90 -12.29
CA THR A 250 2.85 -14.70 -12.00
C THR A 250 2.21 -13.68 -12.94
N PHE A 251 0.96 -13.95 -13.30
CA PHE A 251 0.12 -13.09 -14.12
C PHE A 251 -1.31 -13.13 -13.56
N GLY A 252 -1.96 -11.98 -13.39
CA GLY A 252 -3.28 -11.89 -12.75
C GLY A 252 -3.29 -12.43 -11.32
N GLY A 253 -2.17 -12.33 -10.61
CA GLY A 253 -2.00 -12.85 -9.24
C GLY A 253 -1.84 -14.37 -9.13
N ARG A 254 -1.72 -15.09 -10.25
CA ARG A 254 -1.63 -16.55 -10.30
C ARG A 254 -0.32 -16.99 -10.91
N SER A 255 0.18 -18.15 -10.47
CA SER A 255 1.31 -18.83 -11.10
C SER A 255 0.98 -19.16 -12.55
N LEU A 256 1.92 -18.90 -13.47
CA LEU A 256 1.78 -19.33 -14.86
C LEU A 256 2.09 -20.83 -14.97
N GLU A 257 1.07 -21.65 -15.04
CA GLU A 257 1.18 -23.12 -15.11
C GLU A 257 0.44 -23.66 -16.33
N THR A 258 0.98 -24.69 -16.98
CA THR A 258 0.28 -25.39 -18.06
C THR A 258 -1.11 -25.84 -17.57
N GLY A 259 -2.14 -25.63 -18.40
CA GLY A 259 -3.55 -25.83 -18.05
C GLY A 259 -4.25 -24.57 -17.52
N SER A 260 -3.51 -23.48 -17.26
CA SER A 260 -4.11 -22.22 -16.80
C SER A 260 -4.84 -21.53 -17.95
N GLN A 261 -6.07 -21.09 -17.69
CA GLN A 261 -6.78 -20.21 -18.62
C GLN A 261 -6.20 -18.80 -18.56
N ILE A 262 -5.88 -18.22 -19.70
CA ILE A 262 -5.46 -16.82 -19.84
C ILE A 262 -6.40 -16.13 -20.83
N THR A 263 -6.87 -14.94 -20.45
CA THR A 263 -7.72 -14.11 -21.31
C THR A 263 -6.94 -12.89 -21.81
N ILE A 264 -6.88 -12.74 -23.14
CA ILE A 264 -6.32 -11.60 -23.84
C ILE A 264 -7.49 -10.78 -24.40
N ARG A 265 -7.57 -9.51 -24.06
CA ARG A 265 -8.65 -8.61 -24.51
C ARG A 265 -8.06 -7.46 -25.31
N THR A 266 -8.60 -7.22 -26.50
CA THR A 266 -8.22 -6.09 -27.34
C THR A 266 -9.46 -5.26 -27.68
N ALA A 267 -9.30 -4.18 -28.42
CA ALA A 267 -10.43 -3.43 -28.94
C ALA A 267 -11.27 -4.24 -29.95
N GLN A 268 -10.74 -5.33 -30.50
CA GLN A 268 -11.34 -6.09 -31.59
C GLN A 268 -11.86 -7.46 -31.17
N TYR A 269 -11.27 -8.09 -30.15
CA TYR A 269 -11.66 -9.43 -29.72
C TYR A 269 -11.33 -9.70 -28.25
N ASP A 270 -12.01 -10.71 -27.71
CA ASP A 270 -11.63 -11.41 -26.48
C ASP A 270 -11.20 -12.83 -26.83
N PHE A 271 -9.96 -13.19 -26.50
CA PHE A 271 -9.42 -14.52 -26.68
C PHE A 271 -9.18 -15.16 -25.30
N SER A 272 -9.79 -16.30 -25.04
CA SER A 272 -9.54 -17.08 -23.84
C SER A 272 -8.92 -18.41 -24.24
N GLY A 273 -7.64 -18.59 -23.96
CA GLY A 273 -6.89 -19.81 -24.29
C GLY A 273 -6.33 -20.52 -23.06
N GLU A 274 -6.12 -21.83 -23.21
CA GLU A 274 -5.41 -22.65 -22.23
C GLU A 274 -3.92 -22.53 -22.47
N LEU A 275 -3.14 -22.25 -21.42
CA LEU A 275 -1.69 -22.25 -21.47
C LEU A 275 -1.20 -23.68 -21.66
N VAL A 276 -0.70 -24.02 -22.85
CA VAL A 276 -0.16 -25.37 -23.11
C VAL A 276 1.35 -25.43 -22.90
N ARG A 277 2.05 -24.31 -23.14
CA ARG A 277 3.51 -24.25 -23.07
C ARG A 277 3.97 -22.88 -22.60
N ARG A 278 5.02 -22.88 -21.77
CA ARG A 278 5.83 -21.69 -21.49
C ARG A 278 7.06 -21.70 -22.38
N GLY A 279 7.38 -20.56 -22.95
CA GLY A 279 8.66 -20.32 -23.63
C GLY A 279 9.85 -20.56 -22.69
N PRO A 280 11.06 -20.73 -23.26
CA PRO A 280 12.29 -20.90 -22.49
C PRO A 280 12.60 -19.71 -21.57
#